data_AF-A0A7C7ML37-F1
#
_entry.id   AF-A0A7C7ML37-F1
#
_cell.length_a   1.000
_cell.length_b   1.000
_cell.length_c   1.000
_cell.angle_alpha   90.00
_cell.angle_beta   90.00
_cell.angle_gamma   90.00
#
_symmetry.space_group_name_H-M   'P 1'
#
loop_
_entity.id
_entity.type
_entity.pdbx_description
1 polymer ?
#
loop_
_entity_poly.entity_id
_entity_poly.type
_entity_poly.pdbx_seq_one_letter_code
_entity_poly.pdbx_strand_id
1 'polypeptide(L)'
;MEEPVNVCRCCRGSLHELDNNPLCKVCSPWNDAKELLLLSTPPWQNYMQQHQTELLNQTINWLRDDRRIISYMPYNRGWAELLRKLTGNMHILSIDIQIEFHRDYDSYLAVFEKLAARGSRLFPKLEGGEIDDNEITVRFNGHEVRTLGKSIIVDGAKIERGPGTLLFMMMIENRVESVALRFLNLFHQIEGTGQNHANSNEKLSRDVLRDGRFNPYGAADSPQTKSRKKKNAPPPLCDWNHETYLLGIELGISGRHVIPLPTQPSLLERFLTIWGGRPSTLVSDRLRAATRHLTKIVGLHSEDARITPLERSFSLYRSIIDGNPNVEVIDNGLVVKGGLNILWRITPGRGAHNAPYLIQTMAPNKVGLGQPICMFDDAELPLGDRLCSVVLGLLNDDKIIHQFEQIKYAVHQYKIVNARDHITTALGDLFP
;
A
#
# COMPACT_ATOMS: atom_id res chain seq x y z
N MET A 1 -31.09 -0.54 3.13
CA MET A 1 -30.15 -1.45 3.83
C MET A 1 -28.98 -1.61 2.90
N GLU A 2 -27.85 -0.99 3.17
CA GLU A 2 -26.61 -1.24 2.43
C GLU A 2 -26.17 -2.67 2.73
N GLU A 3 -25.84 -3.44 1.70
CA GLU A 3 -25.31 -4.79 1.88
C GLU A 3 -24.04 -4.73 2.74
N PRO A 4 -23.89 -5.60 3.76
CA PRO A 4 -22.68 -5.62 4.56
C PRO A 4 -21.50 -5.95 3.65
N VAL A 5 -20.58 -4.99 3.52
CA VAL A 5 -19.34 -5.18 2.77
C VAL A 5 -18.51 -6.23 3.52
N ASN A 6 -18.52 -7.46 3.01
CA ASN A 6 -17.79 -8.60 3.57
C ASN A 6 -16.30 -8.50 3.20
N VAL A 7 -15.58 -7.61 3.89
CA VAL A 7 -14.12 -7.44 3.74
C VAL A 7 -13.38 -7.85 5.00
N CYS A 8 -12.22 -8.46 4.81
CA CYS A 8 -11.32 -8.85 5.89
C CYS A 8 -10.81 -7.59 6.60
N ARG A 9 -10.98 -7.51 7.92
CA ARG A 9 -10.56 -6.36 8.73
C ARG A 9 -9.07 -6.04 8.64
N CYS A 10 -8.25 -7.05 8.37
CA CYS A 10 -6.80 -6.92 8.23
C CYS A 10 -6.38 -6.53 6.80
N CYS A 11 -6.49 -7.41 5.80
CA CYS A 11 -6.01 -7.11 4.44
C CYS A 11 -6.99 -6.32 3.55
N ARG A 12 -8.24 -6.14 3.99
CA ARG A 12 -9.35 -5.54 3.22
C ARG A 12 -9.71 -6.28 1.93
N GLY A 13 -9.26 -7.53 1.78
CA GLY A 13 -9.69 -8.45 0.73
C GLY A 13 -11.09 -9.02 0.99
N SER A 14 -11.73 -9.56 -0.04
CA SER A 14 -13.06 -10.17 0.06
C SER A 14 -13.07 -11.36 1.04
N LEU A 15 -14.10 -11.44 1.87
CA LEU A 15 -14.43 -12.63 2.66
C LEU A 15 -15.37 -13.51 1.85
N HIS A 16 -14.85 -14.64 1.37
CA HIS A 16 -15.62 -15.61 0.60
C HIS A 16 -16.37 -16.63 1.47
N GLU A 17 -16.26 -16.54 2.80
CA GLU A 17 -16.81 -17.53 3.72
C GLU A 17 -17.73 -16.88 4.75
N LEU A 18 -18.89 -17.50 4.98
CA LEU A 18 -19.96 -17.12 5.90
C LEU A 18 -19.61 -17.35 7.38
N ASP A 19 -18.33 -17.58 7.70
CA ASP A 19 -17.90 -17.67 9.09
C ASP A 19 -17.97 -16.27 9.69
N ASN A 20 -18.56 -16.14 10.89
CA ASN A 20 -18.65 -14.90 11.66
C ASN A 20 -17.27 -14.31 12.08
N ASN A 21 -16.17 -14.74 11.44
CA ASN A 21 -14.83 -14.25 11.65
C ASN A 21 -14.58 -13.01 10.77
N PRO A 22 -14.24 -11.85 11.37
CA PRO A 22 -13.91 -10.64 10.60
C PRO A 22 -12.56 -10.73 9.87
N LEU A 23 -11.85 -11.86 9.94
CA LEU A 23 -10.55 -12.10 9.31
C LEU A 23 -10.65 -13.23 8.29
N CYS A 24 -10.03 -13.04 7.12
CA CYS A 24 -9.88 -14.11 6.14
C CYS A 24 -8.86 -15.17 6.62
N LYS A 25 -8.92 -16.38 6.06
CA LYS A 25 -8.00 -17.49 6.32
C LYS A 25 -6.50 -17.14 6.20
N VAL A 26 -6.16 -16.14 5.39
CA VAL A 26 -4.78 -15.66 5.25
C VAL A 26 -4.35 -14.80 6.44
N CYS A 27 -5.26 -14.00 7.00
CA CYS A 27 -4.95 -13.04 8.06
C CYS A 27 -5.20 -13.59 9.46
N SER A 28 -6.17 -14.50 9.62
CA SER A 28 -6.60 -15.03 10.91
C SER A 28 -5.51 -15.73 11.72
N PRO A 29 -4.51 -16.43 11.12
CA PRO A 29 -3.45 -17.04 11.93
C PRO A 29 -2.55 -15.99 12.61
N TRP A 30 -2.43 -14.80 12.02
CA TRP A 30 -1.41 -13.82 12.39
C TRP A 30 -1.93 -12.67 13.24
N ASN A 31 -3.26 -12.51 13.33
CA ASN A 31 -3.87 -11.35 13.95
C ASN A 31 -5.04 -11.74 14.84
N ASP A 32 -5.18 -11.02 15.95
CA ASP A 32 -6.38 -11.06 16.77
C ASP A 32 -7.38 -9.98 16.30
N ALA A 33 -8.62 -10.38 16.07
CA ALA A 33 -9.67 -9.48 15.58
C ALA A 33 -10.01 -8.34 16.56
N LYS A 34 -9.89 -8.58 17.87
CA LYS A 34 -10.14 -7.59 18.93
C LYS A 34 -8.96 -6.63 19.08
N GLU A 35 -7.73 -7.10 18.91
CA GLU A 35 -6.57 -6.20 18.87
C GLU A 35 -6.62 -5.30 17.62
N LEU A 36 -7.00 -5.85 16.46
CA LEU A 36 -7.17 -5.07 15.24
C LEU A 36 -8.27 -4.01 15.35
N LEU A 37 -9.29 -4.17 16.19
CA LEU A 37 -10.25 -3.10 16.50
C LEU A 37 -9.53 -1.85 17.03
N LEU A 38 -8.55 -2.04 17.90
CA LEU A 38 -7.79 -0.95 18.53
C LEU A 38 -6.76 -0.34 17.57
N LEU A 39 -6.16 -1.17 16.71
CA LEU A 39 -5.11 -0.75 15.76
C LEU A 39 -5.65 -0.27 14.41
N SER A 40 -6.96 -0.35 14.19
CA SER A 40 -7.62 0.04 12.93
C SER A 40 -7.77 1.55 12.71
N THR A 41 -7.26 2.38 13.63
CA THR A 41 -7.24 3.84 13.48
C THR A 41 -5.87 4.33 13.00
N PRO A 42 -5.78 5.21 11.98
CA PRO A 42 -4.51 5.77 11.54
C PRO A 42 -3.71 6.42 12.69
N PRO A 43 -2.37 6.28 12.73
CA PRO A 43 -1.56 6.83 13.83
C PRO A 43 -1.75 8.33 14.06
N TRP A 44 -1.91 9.11 12.98
CA TRP A 44 -2.15 10.55 13.09
C TRP A 44 -3.53 10.85 13.72
N GLN A 45 -4.55 10.01 13.49
CA GLN A 45 -5.86 10.17 14.12
C GLN A 45 -5.78 9.87 15.61
N ASN A 46 -5.08 8.80 15.99
CA ASN A 46 -4.83 8.47 17.40
C ASN A 46 -4.11 9.63 18.10
N TYR A 47 -3.06 10.18 17.48
CA TYR A 47 -2.36 11.36 17.99
C TYR A 47 -3.33 12.55 18.21
N MET A 48 -4.16 12.86 17.21
CA MET A 48 -5.11 13.98 17.31
C MET A 48 -6.15 13.76 18.42
N GLN A 49 -6.65 12.54 18.56
CA GLN A 49 -7.65 12.18 19.57
C GLN A 49 -7.09 12.14 20.99
N GLN A 50 -5.82 11.75 21.15
CA GLN A 50 -5.17 11.63 22.46
C GLN A 50 -4.57 12.97 22.94
N HIS A 51 -4.05 13.79 22.01
CA HIS A 51 -3.24 14.96 22.37
C HIS A 51 -3.79 16.29 21.86
N GLN A 52 -4.76 16.31 20.93
CA GLN A 52 -5.25 17.53 20.28
C GLN A 52 -6.78 17.65 20.32
N THR A 53 -7.43 17.14 21.37
CA THR A 53 -8.90 17.14 21.51
C THR A 53 -9.51 18.54 21.49
N GLU A 54 -8.86 19.51 22.13
CA GLU A 54 -9.31 20.91 22.10
C GLU A 54 -9.29 21.47 20.67
N LEU A 55 -8.21 21.21 19.93
CA LEU A 55 -8.06 21.64 18.54
C LEU A 55 -9.12 21.00 17.62
N LEU A 56 -9.45 19.73 17.85
CA LEU A 56 -10.55 19.05 17.15
C LEU A 56 -11.88 19.78 17.38
N ASN A 57 -12.20 20.10 18.64
CA ASN A 57 -13.44 20.81 18.99
C ASN A 57 -13.49 22.23 18.42
N GLN A 58 -12.40 22.99 18.52
CA GLN A 58 -12.30 24.33 17.93
C GLN A 58 -12.50 24.30 16.42
N THR A 59 -11.90 23.31 15.74
CA THR A 59 -12.02 23.15 14.28
C THR A 59 -13.44 22.81 13.85
N ILE A 60 -14.16 22.00 14.64
CA ILE A 60 -15.58 21.70 14.39
C ILE A 60 -16.42 22.97 14.44
N ASN A 61 -16.24 23.79 15.48
CA ASN A 61 -17.00 25.03 15.63
C ASN A 61 -16.70 26.00 14.49
N TRP A 62 -15.42 26.20 14.17
CA TRP A 62 -15.00 27.05 13.07
C TRP A 62 -15.60 26.63 11.72
N LEU A 63 -15.56 25.33 11.38
CA LEU A 63 -16.12 24.84 10.12
C LEU A 63 -17.65 24.94 10.07
N ARG A 64 -18.35 24.83 11.21
CA ARG A 64 -19.81 25.03 11.28
C ARG A 64 -20.22 26.47 10.96
N ASP A 65 -19.44 27.42 11.45
CA ASP A 65 -19.66 28.85 11.20
C ASP A 65 -19.33 29.22 9.74
N ASP A 66 -18.40 28.49 9.13
CA ASP A 66 -17.88 28.74 7.78
C ASP A 66 -18.42 27.79 6.72
N ARG A 67 -19.74 27.89 6.46
CA ARG A 67 -20.46 27.01 5.52
C ARG A 67 -19.92 27.03 4.08
N ARG A 68 -19.14 28.05 3.70
CA ARG A 68 -18.59 28.18 2.35
C ARG A 68 -17.59 27.07 2.01
N ILE A 69 -16.75 26.66 2.97
CA ILE A 69 -15.79 25.57 2.73
C ILE A 69 -16.56 24.27 2.46
N ILE A 70 -17.55 23.98 3.30
CA ILE A 70 -18.35 22.75 3.21
C ILE A 70 -19.07 22.68 1.86
N SER A 71 -19.66 23.78 1.38
CA SER A 71 -20.40 23.80 0.11
C SER A 71 -19.55 23.51 -1.13
N TYR A 72 -18.24 23.73 -1.07
CA TYR A 72 -17.32 23.50 -2.20
C TYR A 72 -16.48 22.24 -2.05
N MET A 73 -16.56 21.53 -0.92
CA MET A 73 -15.88 20.26 -0.77
C MET A 73 -16.63 19.14 -1.50
N PRO A 74 -15.91 18.15 -2.06
CA PRO A 74 -14.46 17.95 -2.00
C PRO A 74 -13.68 18.50 -3.22
N TYR A 75 -14.25 19.47 -3.95
CA TYR A 75 -13.64 20.01 -5.17
C TYR A 75 -12.42 20.92 -4.87
N ASN A 76 -11.60 21.18 -5.90
CA ASN A 76 -10.40 22.03 -5.80
C ASN A 76 -10.69 23.40 -5.16
N ARG A 77 -11.86 23.99 -5.45
CA ARG A 77 -12.29 25.24 -4.83
C ARG A 77 -12.40 25.13 -3.31
N GLY A 78 -13.03 24.08 -2.80
CA GLY A 78 -13.16 23.83 -1.35
C GLY A 78 -11.81 23.63 -0.68
N TRP A 79 -10.93 22.85 -1.32
CA TRP A 79 -9.55 22.66 -0.85
C TRP A 79 -8.74 23.95 -0.83
N ALA A 80 -8.81 24.77 -1.88
CA ALA A 80 -8.10 26.05 -1.92
C ALA A 80 -8.58 27.00 -0.81
N GLU A 81 -9.90 27.15 -0.63
CA GLU A 81 -10.44 27.97 0.46
C GLU A 81 -10.00 27.47 1.83
N LEU A 82 -10.06 26.16 2.07
CA LEU A 82 -9.58 25.55 3.30
C LEU A 82 -8.10 25.89 3.56
N LEU A 83 -7.24 25.64 2.58
CA LEU A 83 -5.81 25.89 2.73
C LEU A 83 -5.48 27.38 2.91
N ARG A 84 -6.21 28.30 2.25
CA ARG A 84 -6.06 29.75 2.47
C ARG A 84 -6.37 30.11 3.91
N LYS A 85 -7.50 29.65 4.45
CA LYS A 85 -7.89 30.00 5.82
C LYS A 85 -6.97 29.40 6.87
N LEU A 86 -6.46 28.18 6.63
CA LEU A 86 -5.52 27.54 7.54
C LEU A 86 -4.14 28.20 7.55
N THR A 87 -3.66 28.64 6.38
CA THR A 87 -2.29 29.17 6.23
C THR A 87 -2.22 30.70 6.29
N GLY A 88 -3.33 31.40 6.09
CA GLY A 88 -3.37 32.85 5.82
C GLY A 88 -2.83 33.24 4.44
N ASN A 89 -2.44 32.28 3.60
CA ASN A 89 -1.86 32.57 2.29
C ASN A 89 -2.95 32.75 1.23
N MET A 90 -3.29 34.01 0.94
CA MET A 90 -4.32 34.35 -0.05
C MET A 90 -3.92 34.04 -1.50
N HIS A 91 -2.65 33.74 -1.77
CA HIS A 91 -2.15 33.41 -3.11
C HIS A 91 -2.37 31.95 -3.51
N ILE A 92 -3.01 31.14 -2.67
CA ILE A 92 -3.38 29.76 -3.04
C ILE A 92 -4.50 29.83 -4.07
N LEU A 93 -4.20 29.54 -5.33
CA LEU A 93 -5.17 29.60 -6.43
C LEU A 93 -5.82 28.23 -6.64
N SER A 94 -7.12 28.26 -6.97
CA SER A 94 -7.82 27.13 -7.56
C SER A 94 -8.09 27.49 -9.01
N ILE A 95 -7.62 26.67 -9.93
CA ILE A 95 -7.92 26.80 -11.36
C ILE A 95 -8.78 25.60 -11.72
N ASP A 96 -9.97 25.87 -12.26
CA ASP A 96 -10.88 24.83 -12.71
C ASP A 96 -10.46 24.40 -14.12
N ILE A 97 -9.44 23.55 -14.17
CA ILE A 97 -8.98 22.93 -15.41
C ILE A 97 -9.68 21.59 -15.52
N GLN A 98 -10.46 21.40 -16.58
CA GLN A 98 -11.08 20.13 -16.91
C GLN A 98 -10.37 19.55 -18.13
N ILE A 99 -9.92 18.30 -18.02
CA ILE A 99 -9.15 17.64 -19.08
C ILE A 99 -9.96 17.49 -20.36
N GLU A 100 -11.27 17.34 -20.24
CA GLU A 100 -12.26 17.21 -21.33
C GLU A 100 -12.29 18.43 -22.26
N PHE A 101 -11.91 19.61 -21.76
CA PHE A 101 -11.85 20.84 -22.55
C PHE A 101 -10.44 21.17 -23.06
N HIS A 102 -9.46 20.29 -22.83
CA HIS A 102 -8.11 20.49 -23.32
C HIS A 102 -8.04 20.16 -24.83
N ARG A 103 -7.25 20.95 -25.59
CA ARG A 103 -7.12 20.76 -27.06
C ARG A 103 -6.63 19.36 -27.49
N ASP A 104 -5.87 18.71 -26.62
CA ASP A 104 -5.30 17.38 -26.85
C ASP A 104 -6.11 16.28 -26.13
N TYR A 105 -7.38 16.53 -25.82
CA TYR A 105 -8.24 15.59 -25.10
C TYR A 105 -8.36 14.24 -25.82
N ASP A 106 -8.45 14.23 -27.15
CA ASP A 106 -8.49 12.99 -27.94
C ASP A 106 -7.24 12.12 -27.72
N SER A 107 -6.06 12.74 -27.58
CA SER A 107 -4.82 12.04 -27.25
C SER A 107 -4.89 11.41 -25.85
N TYR A 108 -5.47 12.12 -24.87
CA TYR A 108 -5.70 11.57 -23.53
C TYR A 108 -6.67 10.39 -23.59
N LEU A 109 -7.81 10.55 -24.27
CA LEU A 109 -8.86 9.54 -24.36
C LEU A 109 -8.33 8.25 -25.00
N ALA A 110 -7.56 8.35 -26.09
CA ALA A 110 -6.95 7.20 -26.73
C ALA A 110 -6.01 6.41 -25.79
N VAL A 111 -5.23 7.11 -24.95
CA VAL A 111 -4.34 6.47 -23.96
C VAL A 111 -5.15 5.89 -22.80
N PHE A 112 -6.16 6.61 -22.33
CA PHE A 112 -7.07 6.19 -21.28
C PHE A 112 -7.77 4.88 -21.66
N GLU A 113 -8.42 4.82 -22.83
CA GLU A 113 -9.18 3.65 -23.28
C GLU A 113 -8.30 2.41 -23.37
N LYS A 114 -7.09 2.55 -23.92
CA LYS A 114 -6.13 1.43 -24.01
C LYS A 114 -5.66 0.94 -22.65
N LEU A 115 -5.29 1.86 -21.76
CA LEU A 115 -4.77 1.47 -20.45
C LEU A 115 -5.88 0.93 -19.53
N ALA A 116 -7.10 1.45 -19.63
CA ALA A 116 -8.27 0.92 -18.96
C ALA A 116 -8.59 -0.51 -19.46
N ALA A 117 -8.60 -0.74 -20.78
CA ALA A 117 -8.84 -2.06 -21.38
C ALA A 117 -7.84 -3.12 -20.90
N ARG A 118 -6.59 -2.72 -20.67
CA ARG A 118 -5.52 -3.60 -20.17
C ARG A 118 -5.53 -3.78 -18.64
N GLY A 119 -6.48 -3.16 -17.94
CA GLY A 119 -6.55 -3.18 -16.48
C GLY A 119 -5.34 -2.52 -15.82
N SER A 120 -4.90 -1.37 -16.34
CA SER A 120 -3.79 -0.61 -15.76
C SER A 120 -4.14 -0.09 -14.37
N ARG A 121 -3.14 -0.07 -13.48
CA ARG A 121 -3.26 0.53 -12.14
C ARG A 121 -3.26 2.06 -12.15
N LEU A 122 -3.11 2.67 -13.33
CA LEU A 122 -3.29 4.11 -13.56
C LEU A 122 -4.77 4.51 -13.66
N PHE A 123 -5.61 3.58 -14.12
CA PHE A 123 -7.05 3.78 -14.31
C PHE A 123 -7.82 2.64 -13.61
N PRO A 124 -7.68 2.51 -12.27
CA PRO A 124 -8.23 1.37 -11.54
C PRO A 124 -9.76 1.36 -11.57
N LYS A 125 -10.35 0.15 -11.61
CA LYS A 125 -11.80 -0.10 -11.59
C LYS A 125 -12.56 0.55 -12.76
N LEU A 126 -11.87 0.86 -13.86
CA LEU A 126 -12.48 1.35 -15.09
C LEU A 126 -12.35 0.31 -16.19
N GLU A 127 -13.43 0.12 -16.92
CA GLU A 127 -13.44 -0.67 -18.15
C GLU A 127 -13.03 0.23 -19.32
N GLY A 128 -12.18 -0.29 -20.21
CA GLY A 128 -11.77 0.41 -21.43
C GLY A 128 -12.45 -0.17 -22.66
N GLY A 129 -11.93 0.23 -23.83
CA GLY A 129 -12.35 -0.34 -25.11
C GLY A 129 -11.94 -1.81 -25.28
N GLU A 130 -12.01 -2.31 -26.51
CA GLU A 130 -11.57 -3.68 -26.81
C GLU A 130 -10.09 -3.89 -26.46
N ILE A 131 -9.78 -5.08 -25.93
CA ILE A 131 -8.42 -5.45 -25.57
C ILE A 131 -7.57 -5.55 -26.85
N ASP A 132 -6.75 -4.53 -27.07
CA ASP A 132 -5.79 -4.44 -28.15
C ASP A 132 -4.36 -4.33 -27.59
N ASP A 133 -3.48 -5.22 -28.02
CA ASP A 133 -2.08 -5.28 -27.62
C ASP A 133 -1.20 -4.23 -28.34
N ASN A 134 -1.73 -3.51 -29.34
CA ASN A 134 -0.96 -2.50 -30.06
C ASN A 134 -0.65 -1.29 -29.18
N GLU A 135 0.63 -0.91 -29.12
CA GLU A 135 1.06 0.31 -28.46
C GLU A 135 0.79 1.55 -29.29
N ILE A 136 0.46 2.65 -28.63
CA ILE A 136 0.29 3.96 -29.26
C ILE A 136 1.29 4.96 -28.71
N THR A 137 1.68 5.89 -29.57
CA THR A 137 2.44 7.09 -29.19
C THR A 137 1.63 8.30 -29.61
N VAL A 138 1.34 9.18 -28.66
CA VAL A 138 0.59 10.42 -28.87
C VAL A 138 1.38 11.60 -28.32
N ARG A 139 1.01 12.82 -28.74
CA ARG A 139 1.48 14.05 -28.10
C ARG A 139 0.36 14.65 -27.27
N PHE A 140 0.68 15.01 -26.03
CA PHE A 140 -0.24 15.68 -25.11
C PHE A 140 0.44 16.89 -24.48
N ASN A 141 -0.07 18.08 -24.75
CA ASN A 141 0.50 19.37 -24.32
C ASN A 141 2.04 19.49 -24.56
N GLY A 142 2.53 18.94 -25.67
CA GLY A 142 3.96 18.95 -26.01
C GLY A 142 4.79 17.78 -25.46
N HIS A 143 4.22 16.97 -24.56
CA HIS A 143 4.87 15.75 -24.04
C HIS A 143 4.65 14.57 -24.99
N GLU A 144 5.67 13.73 -25.15
CA GLU A 144 5.52 12.45 -25.83
C GLU A 144 5.02 11.40 -24.83
N VAL A 145 3.86 10.83 -25.15
CA VAL A 145 3.18 9.85 -24.30
C VAL A 145 3.03 8.55 -25.08
N ARG A 146 3.61 7.47 -24.55
CA ARG A 146 3.57 6.15 -25.18
C ARG A 146 3.00 5.11 -24.23
N THR A 147 2.12 4.23 -24.70
CA THR A 147 1.69 3.06 -23.92
C THR A 147 2.73 1.94 -24.00
N LEU A 148 2.90 1.18 -22.91
CA LEU A 148 3.71 -0.04 -22.88
C LEU A 148 3.08 -1.06 -21.93
N GLY A 149 2.42 -2.08 -22.46
CA GLY A 149 1.61 -3.04 -21.69
C GLY A 149 0.59 -2.30 -20.83
N LYS A 150 0.67 -2.48 -19.50
CA LYS A 150 -0.17 -1.80 -18.50
C LYS A 150 0.41 -0.47 -18.00
N SER A 151 1.51 -0.02 -18.58
CA SER A 151 2.25 1.17 -18.16
C SER A 151 2.19 2.27 -19.21
N ILE A 152 2.51 3.48 -18.80
CA ILE A 152 2.66 4.65 -19.66
C ILE A 152 4.11 5.13 -19.59
N ILE A 153 4.64 5.61 -20.70
CA ILE A 153 5.95 6.24 -20.80
C ILE A 153 5.71 7.71 -21.13
N VAL A 154 6.19 8.59 -20.27
CA VAL A 154 6.10 10.05 -20.44
C VAL A 154 7.52 10.59 -20.49
N ASP A 155 7.90 11.20 -21.62
CA ASP A 155 9.24 11.76 -21.85
C ASP A 155 10.37 10.77 -21.47
N GLY A 156 10.18 9.48 -21.80
CA GLY A 156 11.14 8.41 -21.54
C GLY A 156 11.05 7.74 -20.16
N ALA A 157 10.26 8.28 -19.22
CA ALA A 157 10.07 7.70 -17.89
C ALA A 157 8.86 6.76 -17.86
N LYS A 158 9.06 5.52 -17.40
CA LYS A 158 7.99 4.51 -17.26
C LYS A 158 7.23 4.71 -15.95
N ILE A 159 5.91 4.78 -16.03
CA ILE A 159 4.99 4.94 -14.90
C ILE A 159 3.94 3.82 -14.97
N GLU A 160 3.78 3.07 -13.89
CA GLU A 160 2.92 1.87 -13.85
C GLU A 160 1.72 2.01 -12.91
N ARG A 161 1.73 2.99 -11.99
CA ARG A 161 0.78 3.12 -10.88
C ARG A 161 0.55 4.58 -10.49
N GLY A 162 -0.57 4.85 -9.84
CA GLY A 162 -1.00 6.16 -9.35
C GLY A 162 -2.25 6.67 -10.08
N PRO A 163 -2.74 7.89 -9.80
CA PRO A 163 -3.90 8.45 -10.50
C PRO A 163 -3.52 8.92 -11.90
N GLY A 164 -3.98 8.20 -12.93
CA GLY A 164 -3.64 8.44 -14.33
C GLY A 164 -4.07 9.83 -14.84
N THR A 165 -5.30 10.26 -14.56
CA THR A 165 -5.78 11.59 -14.97
C THR A 165 -4.97 12.70 -14.31
N LEU A 166 -4.56 12.53 -13.04
CA LEU A 166 -3.71 13.52 -12.35
C LEU A 166 -2.35 13.70 -13.05
N LEU A 167 -1.77 12.63 -13.60
CA LEU A 167 -0.54 12.70 -14.39
C LEU A 167 -0.72 13.61 -15.62
N PHE A 168 -1.84 13.48 -16.34
CA PHE A 168 -2.15 14.36 -17.46
C PHE A 168 -2.44 15.80 -17.00
N MET A 169 -3.13 15.98 -15.87
CA MET A 169 -3.32 17.31 -15.29
C MET A 169 -1.97 17.99 -14.95
N MET A 170 -0.95 17.22 -14.54
CA MET A 170 0.40 17.77 -14.34
C MET A 170 1.07 18.22 -15.63
N MET A 171 0.80 17.56 -16.76
CA MET A 171 1.29 18.00 -18.07
C MET A 171 0.65 19.33 -18.48
N ILE A 172 -0.59 19.61 -18.07
CA ILE A 172 -1.27 20.89 -18.35
C ILE A 172 -0.71 22.02 -17.49
N GLU A 173 -0.39 21.77 -16.21
CA GLU A 173 0.31 22.72 -15.35
C GLU A 173 1.77 22.90 -15.79
N ASN A 174 1.98 23.63 -16.88
CA ASN A 174 3.30 23.90 -17.49
C ASN A 174 4.30 24.42 -16.44
N ARG A 175 5.25 23.56 -16.04
CA ARG A 175 6.32 23.86 -15.09
C ARG A 175 7.66 23.43 -15.68
N VAL A 176 8.74 24.02 -15.15
CA VAL A 176 10.12 23.75 -15.58
C VAL A 176 10.57 22.33 -15.20
N GLU A 177 10.00 21.75 -14.15
CA GLU A 177 10.33 20.40 -13.68
C GLU A 177 9.73 19.32 -14.58
N SER A 178 10.44 18.20 -14.75
CA SER A 178 9.93 17.02 -15.47
C SER A 178 8.63 16.52 -14.83
N VAL A 179 7.58 16.35 -15.65
CA VAL A 179 6.27 15.88 -15.21
C VAL A 179 6.36 14.51 -14.57
N ALA A 180 7.11 13.59 -15.18
CA ALA A 180 7.28 12.25 -14.63
C ALA A 180 7.98 12.28 -13.27
N LEU A 181 9.05 13.07 -13.12
CA LEU A 181 9.75 13.23 -11.84
C LEU A 181 8.81 13.78 -10.76
N ARG A 182 8.02 14.80 -11.11
CA ARG A 182 7.08 15.47 -10.21
C ARG A 182 5.95 14.54 -9.76
N PHE A 183 5.39 13.78 -10.70
CA PHE A 183 4.38 12.75 -10.41
C PHE A 183 4.94 11.65 -9.51
N LEU A 184 6.13 11.13 -9.84
CA LEU A 184 6.80 10.13 -9.04
C LEU A 184 7.13 10.66 -7.65
N ASN A 185 7.63 11.89 -7.51
CA ASN A 185 7.90 12.48 -6.19
C ASN A 185 6.64 12.56 -5.31
N LEU A 186 5.50 12.93 -5.89
CA LEU A 186 4.21 12.92 -5.19
C LEU A 186 3.80 11.51 -4.78
N PHE A 187 3.95 10.55 -5.69
CA PHE A 187 3.66 9.14 -5.41
C PHE A 187 4.54 8.60 -4.27
N HIS A 188 5.86 8.82 -4.32
CA HIS A 188 6.80 8.42 -3.28
C HIS A 188 6.53 9.14 -1.95
N GLN A 189 6.12 10.41 -1.97
CA GLN A 189 5.75 11.15 -0.76
C GLN A 189 4.53 10.53 -0.07
N ILE A 190 3.53 10.09 -0.85
CA ILE A 190 2.30 9.46 -0.35
C ILE A 190 2.55 8.02 0.10
N GLU A 191 3.38 7.27 -0.62
CA GLU A 191 3.80 5.93 -0.21
C GLU A 191 4.81 5.94 0.96
N GLY A 192 5.40 7.09 1.27
CA GLY A 192 6.40 7.22 2.34
C GLY A 192 7.79 6.69 1.98
N THR A 193 8.07 6.51 0.69
CA THR A 193 9.33 5.99 0.14
C THR A 193 10.35 7.10 -0.19
N GLY A 194 10.05 8.36 0.13
CA GLY A 194 10.93 9.49 -0.13
C GLY A 194 12.19 9.50 0.74
N GLN A 195 13.36 9.23 0.14
CA GLN A 195 14.67 9.68 0.65
C GLN A 195 15.32 10.72 -0.26
N ASN A 196 16.09 11.58 0.40
CA ASN A 196 16.77 12.76 -0.11
C ASN A 196 17.54 12.52 -1.42
N HIS A 197 17.32 13.43 -2.36
CA HIS A 197 18.18 13.83 -3.47
C HIS A 197 18.88 12.73 -4.31
N ALA A 198 18.45 12.70 -5.58
CA ALA A 198 19.17 12.16 -6.72
C ALA A 198 20.67 12.54 -6.71
N ASN A 199 21.54 11.54 -6.52
CA ASN A 199 22.87 11.43 -7.16
C ASN A 199 23.69 10.21 -6.73
N SER A 200 23.10 9.21 -6.08
CA SER A 200 23.85 8.06 -5.52
C SER A 200 23.28 6.69 -5.89
N ASN A 201 22.43 6.61 -6.94
CA ASN A 201 21.57 5.47 -7.19
C ASN A 201 22.30 4.16 -7.58
N GLU A 202 23.48 4.19 -8.20
CA GLU A 202 24.16 2.94 -8.59
C GLU A 202 25.00 2.29 -7.48
N LYS A 203 25.51 3.08 -6.53
CA LYS A 203 26.20 2.53 -5.34
C LYS A 203 25.20 2.15 -4.24
N LEU A 204 24.15 2.93 -4.03
CA LEU A 204 23.13 2.60 -3.03
C LEU A 204 22.35 1.32 -3.38
N SER A 205 22.00 1.06 -4.64
CA SER A 205 21.26 -0.17 -4.97
C SER A 205 22.02 -1.45 -4.64
N ARG A 206 23.36 -1.44 -4.63
CA ARG A 206 24.18 -2.60 -4.24
C ARG A 206 24.38 -2.70 -2.72
N ASP A 207 24.39 -1.57 -2.01
CA ASP A 207 24.51 -1.54 -0.55
C ASP A 207 23.16 -1.77 0.16
N VAL A 208 22.02 -1.38 -0.44
CA VAL A 208 20.66 -1.59 0.09
C VAL A 208 20.29 -3.08 0.16
N LEU A 209 20.77 -3.90 -0.77
CA LEU A 209 20.63 -5.36 -0.71
C LEU A 209 21.57 -6.02 0.32
N ARG A 210 22.63 -5.31 0.75
CA ARG A 210 23.65 -5.82 1.66
C ARG A 210 23.40 -5.45 3.12
N ASP A 211 22.77 -4.31 3.37
CA ASP A 211 22.53 -3.78 4.72
C ASP A 211 21.10 -4.01 5.25
N GLY A 212 20.20 -4.61 4.48
CA GLY A 212 18.87 -5.04 4.96
C GLY A 212 17.93 -3.90 5.39
N ARG A 213 18.32 -2.63 5.24
CA ARG A 213 17.51 -1.49 5.65
C ARG A 213 16.48 -1.14 4.58
N PHE A 214 15.40 -1.92 4.54
CA PHE A 214 14.12 -1.35 4.15
C PHE A 214 13.73 -0.34 5.23
N ASN A 215 13.28 0.85 4.84
CA ASN A 215 12.74 1.82 5.77
C ASN A 215 11.26 2.03 5.41
N PRO A 216 10.33 1.16 5.86
CA PRO A 216 8.92 1.39 5.72
C PRO A 216 8.42 2.14 6.96
N TYR A 217 7.98 3.37 6.73
CA TYR A 217 7.14 4.06 7.68
C TYR A 217 5.81 3.32 7.82
N GLY A 218 5.53 2.87 9.04
CA GLY A 218 4.21 2.43 9.43
C GLY A 218 4.15 0.97 9.88
N ALA A 219 4.32 0.76 11.17
CA ALA A 219 3.57 -0.26 11.89
C ALA A 219 2.63 0.48 12.85
N ALA A 220 1.65 -0.21 13.44
CA ALA A 220 0.84 0.40 14.50
C ALA A 220 1.70 0.80 15.73
N ASP A 221 2.93 0.28 15.79
CA ASP A 221 3.92 0.46 16.85
C ASP A 221 5.34 0.65 16.28
N SER A 222 5.47 1.12 15.02
CA SER A 222 6.78 1.37 14.41
C SER A 222 7.60 2.32 15.30
N PRO A 223 8.87 1.99 15.62
CA PRO A 223 9.69 2.82 16.47
C PRO A 223 9.77 4.23 15.91
N GLN A 224 9.47 5.22 16.75
CA GLN A 224 9.92 6.59 16.49
C GLN A 224 11.41 6.51 16.25
N THR A 225 11.87 6.96 15.08
CA THR A 225 13.29 7.00 14.76
C THR A 225 14.02 7.62 15.96
N LYS A 226 14.90 6.88 16.62
CA LYS A 226 15.87 7.43 17.60
C LYS A 226 16.93 8.30 16.89
N SER A 227 16.54 8.94 15.79
CA SER A 227 17.26 9.98 15.10
C SER A 227 16.89 11.29 15.78
N ARG A 228 17.83 11.79 16.58
CA ARG A 228 17.86 13.18 17.03
C ARG A 228 17.51 14.09 15.83
N LYS A 229 16.35 14.74 15.90
CA LYS A 229 15.87 15.78 14.98
C LYS A 229 15.58 15.30 13.54
N LYS A 230 14.38 14.77 13.28
CA LYS A 230 13.63 15.09 12.05
C LYS A 230 12.12 15.04 12.31
N LYS A 231 11.50 16.21 12.21
CA LYS A 231 10.08 16.51 12.43
C LYS A 231 9.23 16.12 11.22
N ASN A 232 9.13 14.83 10.89
CA ASN A 232 8.23 14.41 9.83
C ASN A 232 7.13 13.54 10.45
N ALA A 233 5.94 14.12 10.61
CA ALA A 233 4.75 13.32 10.84
C ALA A 233 4.58 12.34 9.68
N PRO A 234 4.08 11.11 9.93
CA PRO A 234 3.93 10.12 8.86
C PRO A 234 3.05 10.70 7.73
N PRO A 235 3.38 10.42 6.46
CA PRO A 235 2.61 10.89 5.32
C PRO A 235 1.16 10.38 5.41
N PRO A 236 0.20 11.07 4.76
CA PRO A 236 -1.17 10.61 4.73
C PRO A 236 -1.21 9.32 3.91
N LEU A 237 -1.61 8.21 4.52
CA LEU A 237 -1.85 6.97 3.78
C LEU A 237 -3.08 7.16 2.90
N CYS A 238 -2.83 7.32 1.60
CA CYS A 238 -3.87 7.53 0.60
C CYS A 238 -3.90 6.38 -0.39
N ASP A 239 -5.09 5.83 -0.64
CA ASP A 239 -5.32 5.03 -1.84
C ASP A 239 -5.51 5.98 -3.03
N TRP A 240 -5.86 5.49 -4.22
CA TRP A 240 -6.16 6.35 -5.36
C TRP A 240 -7.23 5.74 -6.26
N ASN A 241 -7.96 6.62 -6.93
CA ASN A 241 -8.75 6.28 -8.11
C ASN A 241 -7.99 6.77 -9.36
N HIS A 242 -8.66 6.84 -10.50
CA HIS A 242 -8.05 7.32 -11.73
C HIS A 242 -7.82 8.85 -11.74
N GLU A 243 -8.55 9.62 -10.93
CA GLU A 243 -8.50 11.09 -10.91
C GLU A 243 -7.54 11.66 -9.89
N THR A 244 -7.51 11.10 -8.68
CA THR A 244 -6.79 11.66 -7.53
C THR A 244 -6.52 10.60 -6.45
N TYR A 245 -5.82 11.04 -5.41
CA TYR A 245 -5.59 10.27 -4.19
C TYR A 245 -6.80 10.37 -3.24
N LEU A 246 -7.08 9.28 -2.55
CA LEU A 246 -8.19 9.13 -1.61
C LEU A 246 -7.62 9.00 -0.20
N LEU A 247 -7.87 9.99 0.65
CA LEU A 247 -7.45 9.95 2.05
C LEU A 247 -8.49 9.22 2.87
N GLY A 248 -8.10 8.09 3.45
CA GLY A 248 -8.98 7.30 4.31
C GLY A 248 -8.97 7.75 5.77
N ILE A 249 -10.15 7.71 6.40
CA ILE A 249 -10.40 8.17 7.76
C ILE A 249 -11.32 7.17 8.48
N GLU A 250 -10.92 6.81 9.71
CA GLU A 250 -11.75 6.02 10.63
C GLU A 250 -12.67 6.94 11.44
N LEU A 251 -13.99 6.75 11.32
CA LEU A 251 -15.00 7.55 12.03
C LEU A 251 -15.73 6.77 13.14
N GLY A 252 -15.24 5.59 13.52
CA GLY A 252 -15.75 4.81 14.64
C GLY A 252 -17.02 4.08 14.25
N ILE A 253 -18.15 4.40 14.87
CA ILE A 253 -19.44 3.72 14.59
C ILE A 253 -19.90 3.96 13.14
N SER A 254 -19.56 5.10 12.57
CA SER A 254 -19.83 5.39 11.15
C SER A 254 -18.95 4.58 10.20
N GLY A 255 -17.98 3.81 10.71
CA GLY A 255 -17.06 3.05 9.88
C GLY A 255 -16.12 3.93 9.08
N ARG A 256 -15.65 3.39 7.96
CA ARG A 256 -14.56 3.98 7.17
C ARG A 256 -15.07 4.84 6.04
N HIS A 257 -14.37 5.94 5.87
CA HIS A 257 -14.68 6.91 4.84
C HIS A 257 -13.41 7.33 4.12
N VAL A 258 -13.55 7.69 2.85
CA VAL A 258 -12.51 8.33 2.06
C VAL A 258 -12.96 9.72 1.65
N ILE A 259 -12.02 10.66 1.61
CA ILE A 259 -12.23 11.97 1.00
C ILE A 259 -11.24 12.13 -0.16
N PRO A 260 -11.69 12.52 -1.37
CA PRO A 260 -10.78 12.76 -2.47
C PRO A 260 -9.95 14.02 -2.21
N LEU A 261 -8.63 13.87 -2.37
CA LEU A 261 -7.68 14.98 -2.31
C LEU A 261 -7.76 15.82 -3.60
N PRO A 262 -7.20 17.04 -3.62
CA PRO A 262 -7.26 17.91 -4.78
C PRO A 262 -6.82 17.23 -6.09
N THR A 263 -7.61 17.39 -7.16
CA THR A 263 -7.26 16.94 -8.51
C THR A 263 -6.33 17.94 -9.22
N GLN A 264 -6.25 19.18 -8.72
CA GLN A 264 -5.28 20.17 -9.19
C GLN A 264 -3.88 19.85 -8.59
N PRO A 265 -2.87 19.51 -9.41
CA PRO A 265 -1.58 19.04 -8.90
C PRO A 265 -0.87 20.04 -7.97
N SER A 266 -0.85 21.32 -8.32
CA SER A 266 -0.26 22.37 -7.47
C SER A 266 -0.93 22.52 -6.10
N LEU A 267 -2.23 22.24 -6.04
CA LEU A 267 -3.01 22.28 -4.80
C LEU A 267 -2.76 21.03 -3.96
N LEU A 268 -2.64 19.86 -4.59
CA LEU A 268 -2.27 18.60 -3.94
C LEU A 268 -0.86 18.68 -3.32
N GLU A 269 0.13 19.18 -4.06
CA GLU A 269 1.50 19.42 -3.54
C GLU A 269 1.48 20.28 -2.28
N ARG A 270 0.66 21.32 -2.29
CA ARG A 270 0.50 22.23 -1.16
C ARG A 270 -0.20 21.56 0.02
N PHE A 271 -1.26 20.79 -0.23
CA PHE A 271 -1.90 19.97 0.78
C PHE A 271 -0.89 19.04 1.46
N LEU A 272 -0.10 18.30 0.69
CA LEU A 272 0.90 17.35 1.22
C LEU A 272 2.04 18.06 1.97
N THR A 273 2.46 19.23 1.50
CA THR A 273 3.44 20.07 2.20
C THR A 273 2.94 20.48 3.58
N ILE A 274 1.66 20.87 3.67
CA ILE A 274 1.00 21.24 4.93
C ILE A 274 0.78 20.03 5.81
N TRP A 275 0.32 18.93 5.24
CA TRP A 275 0.18 17.68 5.94
C TRP A 275 1.51 17.20 6.53
N GLY A 276 2.62 17.41 5.82
CA GLY A 276 3.97 17.08 6.28
C GLY A 276 4.53 17.99 7.38
N GLY A 277 3.83 19.06 7.78
CA GLY A 277 4.21 19.93 8.91
C GLY A 277 4.67 21.34 8.54
N ARG A 278 4.59 21.76 7.27
CA ARG A 278 4.98 23.12 6.84
C ARG A 278 3.76 23.99 6.50
N PRO A 279 3.66 25.27 6.93
CA PRO A 279 4.74 26.07 7.51
C PRO A 279 4.95 25.80 9.00
N SER A 280 3.96 25.23 9.70
CA SER A 280 4.09 24.86 11.11
C SER A 280 3.28 23.61 11.45
N THR A 281 3.64 22.97 12.57
CA THR A 281 2.91 21.82 13.11
C THR A 281 1.49 22.17 13.47
N LEU A 282 1.24 23.37 14.01
CA LEU A 282 -0.11 23.83 14.33
C LEU A 282 -1.01 23.90 13.08
N VAL A 283 -0.50 24.42 11.96
CA VAL A 283 -1.27 24.48 10.71
C VAL A 283 -1.54 23.07 10.17
N SER A 284 -0.56 22.17 10.28
CA SER A 284 -0.69 20.76 9.92
C SER A 284 -1.75 20.04 10.76
N ASP A 285 -1.75 20.23 12.08
CA ASP A 285 -2.75 19.63 12.98
C ASP A 285 -4.14 20.20 12.74
N ARG A 286 -4.26 21.49 12.43
CA ARG A 286 -5.54 22.09 11.99
C ARG A 286 -6.02 21.50 10.67
N LEU A 287 -5.13 21.26 9.70
CA LEU A 287 -5.49 20.59 8.45
C LEU A 287 -6.00 19.18 8.71
N ARG A 288 -5.34 18.40 9.58
CA ARG A 288 -5.77 17.05 9.97
C ARG A 288 -7.13 17.07 10.66
N ALA A 289 -7.32 17.98 11.62
CA ALA A 289 -8.59 18.17 12.32
C ALA A 289 -9.71 18.52 11.34
N ALA A 290 -9.48 19.47 10.44
CA ALA A 290 -10.46 19.93 9.47
C ALA A 290 -10.81 18.81 8.48
N THR A 291 -9.81 18.12 7.96
CA THR A 291 -9.99 17.00 7.02
C THR A 291 -10.79 15.86 7.65
N ARG A 292 -10.50 15.51 8.91
CA ARG A 292 -11.31 14.55 9.68
C ARG A 292 -12.78 14.99 9.80
N HIS A 293 -13.01 16.26 10.15
CA HIS A 293 -14.38 16.75 10.31
C HIS A 293 -15.14 16.82 8.98
N LEU A 294 -14.50 17.33 7.93
CA LEU A 294 -15.07 17.43 6.59
C LEU A 294 -15.42 16.04 6.04
N THR A 295 -14.59 15.04 6.28
CA THR A 295 -14.88 13.65 5.85
C THR A 295 -16.12 13.09 6.53
N LYS A 296 -16.45 13.52 7.76
CA LYS A 296 -17.74 13.16 8.39
C LYS A 296 -18.95 13.75 7.67
N ILE A 297 -18.77 14.86 6.94
CA ILE A 297 -19.85 15.60 6.29
C ILE A 297 -20.00 15.19 4.81
N VAL A 298 -18.88 15.07 4.09
CA VAL A 298 -18.85 14.88 2.63
C VAL A 298 -18.02 13.66 2.19
N GLY A 299 -17.49 12.89 3.13
CA GLY A 299 -16.71 11.69 2.81
C GLY A 299 -17.60 10.60 2.21
N LEU A 300 -16.99 9.75 1.38
CA LEU A 300 -17.63 8.59 0.80
C LEU A 300 -17.36 7.37 1.68
N HIS A 301 -18.38 6.58 1.99
CA HIS A 301 -18.21 5.34 2.73
C HIS A 301 -17.36 4.34 1.93
N SER A 302 -16.36 3.72 2.57
CA SER A 302 -15.45 2.76 1.92
C SER A 302 -14.81 1.86 2.97
N GLU A 303 -15.45 0.73 3.25
CA GLU A 303 -14.95 -0.29 4.19
C GLU A 303 -13.70 -1.02 3.69
N ASP A 304 -13.46 -1.01 2.38
CA ASP A 304 -12.28 -1.59 1.72
C ASP A 304 -11.03 -0.67 1.75
N ALA A 305 -11.18 0.58 2.20
CA ALA A 305 -10.07 1.53 2.28
C ALA A 305 -8.96 1.05 3.24
N ARG A 306 -7.71 1.10 2.77
CA ARG A 306 -6.52 0.68 3.53
C ARG A 306 -5.83 1.89 4.15
N ILE A 307 -6.23 2.21 5.37
CA ILE A 307 -5.90 3.46 6.04
C ILE A 307 -4.80 3.31 7.08
N THR A 308 -4.42 2.07 7.40
CA THR A 308 -3.28 1.78 8.27
C THR A 308 -2.16 1.07 7.52
N PRO A 309 -0.91 1.21 7.99
CA PRO A 309 0.21 0.51 7.38
C PRO A 309 0.10 -1.02 7.48
N LEU A 310 -0.42 -1.52 8.60
CA LEU A 310 -0.64 -2.95 8.82
C LEU A 310 -1.57 -3.52 7.74
N GLU A 311 -2.62 -2.78 7.38
CA GLU A 311 -3.56 -3.19 6.35
C GLU A 311 -2.92 -3.25 4.96
N ARG A 312 -2.04 -2.29 4.63
CA ARG A 312 -1.28 -2.30 3.38
C ARG A 312 -0.29 -3.47 3.32
N SER A 313 0.40 -3.71 4.42
CA SER A 313 1.33 -4.81 4.57
C SER A 313 0.64 -6.17 4.38
N PHE A 314 -0.50 -6.39 5.03
CA PHE A 314 -1.28 -7.61 4.85
C PHE A 314 -1.99 -7.69 3.49
N SER A 315 -2.30 -6.55 2.87
CA SER A 315 -2.78 -6.54 1.49
C SER A 315 -1.71 -6.97 0.50
N LEU A 316 -0.46 -6.54 0.68
CA LEU A 316 0.67 -7.00 -0.13
C LEU A 316 0.86 -8.52 0.05
N TYR A 317 0.88 -8.96 1.31
CA TYR A 317 0.99 -10.38 1.65
C TYR A 317 -0.11 -11.23 1.02
N ARG A 318 -1.36 -10.77 1.11
CA ARG A 318 -2.50 -11.44 0.45
C ARG A 318 -2.30 -11.51 -1.06
N SER A 319 -1.84 -10.43 -1.69
CA SER A 319 -1.60 -10.41 -3.14
C SER A 319 -0.50 -11.38 -3.59
N ILE A 320 0.52 -11.61 -2.76
CA ILE A 320 1.55 -12.61 -3.02
C ILE A 320 0.96 -14.02 -2.91
N ILE A 321 0.16 -14.29 -1.88
CA ILE A 321 -0.48 -15.60 -1.72
C ILE A 321 -1.41 -15.90 -2.90
N ASP A 322 -2.34 -14.98 -3.21
CA ASP A 322 -3.31 -15.17 -4.30
C ASP A 322 -2.63 -15.26 -5.67
N GLY A 323 -1.50 -14.56 -5.85
CA GLY A 323 -0.75 -14.56 -7.10
C GLY A 323 0.16 -15.77 -7.32
N ASN A 324 0.31 -16.67 -6.34
CA ASN A 324 1.26 -17.77 -6.42
C ASN A 324 0.55 -19.13 -6.18
N PRO A 325 0.37 -19.97 -7.21
CA PRO A 325 -0.32 -21.26 -7.07
C PRO A 325 0.44 -22.29 -6.21
N ASN A 326 1.73 -22.04 -5.95
CA ASN A 326 2.56 -22.87 -5.09
C ASN A 326 2.39 -22.58 -3.59
N VAL A 327 1.46 -21.69 -3.21
CA VAL A 327 1.15 -21.36 -1.83
C VAL A 327 -0.25 -21.87 -1.47
N GLU A 328 -0.32 -22.79 -0.51
CA GLU A 328 -1.57 -23.34 0.03
C GLU A 328 -1.84 -22.70 1.40
N VAL A 329 -3.04 -22.13 1.58
CA VAL A 329 -3.50 -21.61 2.88
C VAL A 329 -4.07 -22.78 3.70
N ILE A 330 -3.61 -22.92 4.94
CA ILE A 330 -4.08 -23.95 5.88
C ILE A 330 -4.63 -23.28 7.15
N ASP A 331 -5.38 -24.02 7.98
CA ASP A 331 -6.10 -23.48 9.14
C ASP A 331 -5.22 -22.65 10.10
N ASN A 332 -3.95 -23.01 10.25
CA ASN A 332 -3.01 -22.32 11.14
C ASN A 332 -1.72 -21.88 10.43
N GLY A 333 -1.86 -21.26 9.25
CA GLY A 333 -0.74 -20.67 8.51
C GLY A 333 -0.78 -21.00 7.03
N LEU A 334 0.35 -21.42 6.48
CA LEU A 334 0.47 -21.73 5.05
C LEU A 334 1.55 -22.78 4.77
N VAL A 335 1.43 -23.38 3.58
CA VAL A 335 2.41 -24.28 2.99
C VAL A 335 2.92 -23.67 1.69
N VAL A 336 4.23 -23.55 1.54
CA VAL A 336 4.90 -23.08 0.32
C VAL A 336 5.62 -24.25 -0.34
N LYS A 337 5.32 -24.51 -1.61
CA LYS A 337 6.11 -25.41 -2.46
C LYS A 337 7.23 -24.62 -3.14
N GLY A 338 8.46 -24.81 -2.70
CA GLY A 338 9.63 -24.12 -3.27
C GLY A 338 10.07 -24.66 -4.63
N GLY A 339 10.98 -23.95 -5.30
CA GLY A 339 11.57 -24.32 -6.59
C GLY A 339 12.31 -25.67 -6.59
N LEU A 340 12.79 -26.13 -5.43
CA LEU A 340 13.37 -27.46 -5.21
C LEU A 340 12.31 -28.56 -4.99
N ASN A 341 11.02 -28.25 -5.15
CA ASN A 341 9.88 -29.11 -4.83
C ASN A 341 9.79 -29.52 -3.35
N ILE A 342 10.30 -28.68 -2.46
CA ILE A 342 10.22 -28.89 -1.01
C ILE A 342 8.97 -28.20 -0.48
N LEU A 343 8.26 -28.87 0.43
CA LEU A 343 7.14 -28.29 1.14
C LEU A 343 7.64 -27.61 2.41
N TRP A 344 7.35 -26.32 2.54
CA TRP A 344 7.69 -25.51 3.69
C TRP A 344 6.41 -25.07 4.42
N ARG A 345 6.35 -25.32 5.71
CA ARG A 345 5.30 -24.79 6.59
C ARG A 345 5.73 -23.44 7.15
N ILE A 346 4.80 -22.51 7.19
CA ILE A 346 4.91 -21.29 7.99
C ILE A 346 3.70 -21.20 8.90
N THR A 347 3.92 -21.17 10.21
CA THR A 347 2.82 -21.05 11.20
C THR A 347 3.11 -19.97 12.23
N PRO A 348 2.09 -19.38 12.87
CA PRO A 348 2.28 -18.53 14.03
C PRO A 348 3.01 -19.26 15.16
N GLY A 349 3.89 -18.56 15.88
CA GLY A 349 4.61 -19.13 17.01
C GLY A 349 5.91 -18.38 17.28
N ARG A 350 6.67 -18.83 18.30
CA ARG A 350 8.00 -18.28 18.57
C ARG A 350 9.04 -19.05 17.78
N GLY A 351 9.42 -18.50 16.63
CA GLY A 351 10.48 -19.00 15.78
C GLY A 351 11.88 -18.69 16.29
N ALA A 352 12.86 -19.00 15.43
CA ALA A 352 14.25 -18.65 15.68
C ALA A 352 14.39 -17.13 15.90
N HIS A 353 15.24 -16.74 16.87
CA HIS A 353 15.45 -15.36 17.29
C HIS A 353 14.16 -14.61 17.71
N ASN A 354 13.14 -15.33 18.20
CA ASN A 354 11.84 -14.78 18.60
C ASN A 354 11.02 -14.19 17.44
N ALA A 355 11.27 -14.61 16.20
CA ALA A 355 10.37 -14.31 15.09
C ALA A 355 8.93 -14.77 15.43
N PRO A 356 7.88 -14.05 15.02
CA PRO A 356 6.47 -14.36 15.31
C PRO A 356 5.93 -15.52 14.45
N TYR A 357 6.80 -16.20 13.72
CA TYR A 357 6.48 -17.34 12.87
C TYR A 357 7.53 -18.45 12.99
N LEU A 358 7.06 -19.69 12.84
CA LEU A 358 7.87 -20.90 12.73
C LEU A 358 7.97 -21.30 11.26
N ILE A 359 9.18 -21.54 10.77
CA ILE A 359 9.42 -22.03 9.41
C ILE A 359 10.03 -23.43 9.51
N GLN A 360 9.39 -24.43 8.90
CA GLN A 360 9.85 -25.82 8.93
C GLN A 360 9.59 -26.51 7.60
N THR A 361 10.40 -27.49 7.22
CA THR A 361 10.05 -28.40 6.13
C THR A 361 8.90 -29.32 6.54
N MET A 362 8.09 -29.77 5.59
CA MET A 362 6.99 -30.72 5.83
C MET A 362 7.17 -31.95 4.96
N ALA A 363 7.10 -33.13 5.56
CA ALA A 363 6.97 -34.38 4.82
C ALA A 363 5.68 -34.41 3.97
N PRO A 364 5.59 -35.26 2.93
CA PRO A 364 4.38 -35.39 2.10
C PRO A 364 3.10 -35.72 2.90
N ASN A 365 3.24 -36.42 4.02
CA ASN A 365 2.16 -36.70 4.98
C ASN A 365 1.78 -35.49 5.88
N LYS A 366 2.27 -34.30 5.54
CA LYS A 366 2.06 -33.04 6.25
C LYS A 366 2.60 -32.99 7.69
N VAL A 367 3.54 -33.87 8.06
CA VAL A 367 4.25 -33.81 9.35
C VAL A 367 5.45 -32.85 9.25
N GLY A 368 5.60 -31.97 10.24
CA GLY A 368 6.75 -31.06 10.33
C GLY A 368 8.05 -31.82 10.56
N LEU A 369 9.08 -31.48 9.79
CA LEU A 369 10.40 -32.09 9.82
C LEU A 369 11.46 -31.09 10.29
N GLY A 370 12.34 -31.55 11.18
CA GLY A 370 13.51 -30.82 11.64
C GLY A 370 13.19 -29.67 12.60
N GLN A 371 14.25 -28.95 12.96
CA GLN A 371 14.15 -27.75 13.80
C GLN A 371 13.65 -26.56 12.97
N PRO A 372 12.90 -25.62 13.58
CA PRO A 372 12.54 -24.38 12.93
C PRO A 372 13.77 -23.61 12.42
N ILE A 373 13.69 -23.09 11.20
CA ILE A 373 14.77 -22.30 10.60
C ILE A 373 14.51 -20.80 10.77
N CYS A 374 15.58 -20.02 10.76
CA CYS A 374 15.54 -18.56 10.72
C CYS A 374 15.68 -18.07 9.28
N MET A 375 14.82 -17.16 8.85
CA MET A 375 14.97 -16.50 7.56
C MET A 375 14.35 -15.10 7.58
N PHE A 376 15.09 -14.13 7.02
CA PHE A 376 14.67 -12.76 6.74
C PHE A 376 13.77 -12.15 7.84
N ASP A 377 14.27 -12.06 9.07
CA ASP A 377 13.52 -11.41 10.14
C ASP A 377 14.11 -10.05 10.48
N ASP A 378 13.40 -8.99 10.08
CA ASP A 378 13.64 -7.62 10.51
C ASP A 378 12.44 -7.14 11.32
N ALA A 379 12.63 -7.00 12.63
CA ALA A 379 11.59 -6.60 13.57
C ALA A 379 11.10 -5.16 13.36
N GLU A 380 11.79 -4.35 12.55
CA GLU A 380 11.37 -2.98 12.23
C GLU A 380 10.26 -2.95 11.15
N LEU A 381 10.07 -4.05 10.40
CA LEU A 381 9.06 -4.15 9.35
C LEU A 381 7.70 -4.62 9.89
N PRO A 382 6.57 -4.16 9.29
CA PRO A 382 5.26 -4.72 9.57
C PRO A 382 5.21 -6.24 9.31
N LEU A 383 4.41 -6.96 10.08
CA LEU A 383 4.37 -8.43 10.04
C LEU A 383 4.05 -8.98 8.64
N GLY A 384 3.11 -8.37 7.91
CA GLY A 384 2.80 -8.81 6.55
C GLY A 384 4.02 -8.74 5.62
N ASP A 385 4.86 -7.72 5.72
CA ASP A 385 6.04 -7.51 4.86
C ASP A 385 7.14 -8.52 5.19
N ARG A 386 7.30 -8.84 6.47
CA ARG A 386 8.18 -9.93 6.93
C ARG A 386 7.71 -11.25 6.35
N LEU A 387 6.42 -11.56 6.46
CA LEU A 387 5.83 -12.77 5.88
C LEU A 387 5.97 -12.81 4.34
N CYS A 388 5.82 -11.67 3.64
CA CYS A 388 6.08 -11.56 2.20
C CYS A 388 7.50 -12.00 1.85
N SER A 389 8.48 -11.46 2.59
CA SER A 389 9.91 -11.76 2.37
C SER A 389 10.20 -13.23 2.59
N VAL A 390 9.58 -13.84 3.60
CA VAL A 390 9.72 -15.27 3.86
C VAL A 390 9.06 -16.10 2.75
N VAL A 391 7.81 -15.82 2.38
CA VAL A 391 7.10 -16.58 1.33
C VAL A 391 7.84 -16.50 -0.01
N LEU A 392 8.25 -15.30 -0.43
CA LEU A 392 9.00 -15.10 -1.68
C LEU A 392 10.37 -15.77 -1.63
N GLY A 393 11.05 -15.75 -0.48
CA GLY A 393 12.29 -16.48 -0.27
C GLY A 393 12.10 -17.98 -0.48
N LEU A 394 11.12 -18.58 0.19
CA LEU A 394 10.86 -20.03 0.11
C LEU A 394 10.37 -20.48 -1.27
N LEU A 395 9.61 -19.65 -1.99
CA LEU A 395 9.26 -19.91 -3.39
C LEU A 395 10.51 -20.05 -4.28
N ASN A 396 11.60 -19.37 -3.91
CA ASN A 396 12.90 -19.40 -4.60
C ASN A 396 13.96 -20.14 -3.77
N ASP A 397 13.58 -21.22 -3.06
CA ASP A 397 14.49 -22.01 -2.22
C ASP A 397 15.72 -22.55 -2.95
N ASP A 398 15.63 -22.77 -4.27
CA ASP A 398 16.74 -23.14 -5.15
C ASP A 398 17.83 -22.06 -5.23
N LYS A 399 17.49 -20.79 -4.98
CA LYS A 399 18.44 -19.68 -4.94
C LYS A 399 19.00 -19.47 -3.54
N ILE A 400 18.13 -19.44 -2.53
CA ILE A 400 18.51 -19.09 -1.16
C ILE A 400 19.22 -20.24 -0.41
N ILE A 401 19.10 -21.49 -0.89
CA ILE A 401 19.87 -22.63 -0.35
C ILE A 401 21.38 -22.40 -0.36
N HIS A 402 21.89 -21.61 -1.30
CA HIS A 402 23.32 -21.27 -1.41
C HIS A 402 23.73 -20.10 -0.50
N GLN A 403 22.77 -19.43 0.13
CA GLN A 403 22.99 -18.25 0.96
C GLN A 403 22.81 -18.55 2.45
N PHE A 404 21.95 -19.51 2.80
CA PHE A 404 21.62 -19.85 4.19
C PHE A 404 21.90 -21.32 4.51
N GLU A 405 22.88 -21.57 5.37
CA GLU A 405 23.25 -22.93 5.79
C GLU A 405 22.08 -23.67 6.50
N GLN A 406 21.22 -22.96 7.23
CA GLN A 406 20.04 -23.58 7.86
C GLN A 406 19.05 -24.13 6.83
N ILE A 407 18.87 -23.43 5.70
CA ILE A 407 18.00 -23.87 4.61
C ILE A 407 18.61 -25.10 3.96
N LYS A 408 19.90 -25.05 3.63
CA LYS A 408 20.66 -26.18 3.07
C LYS A 408 20.57 -27.43 3.94
N TYR A 409 20.71 -27.27 5.26
CA TYR A 409 20.54 -28.36 6.21
C TYR A 409 19.11 -28.92 6.21
N ALA A 410 18.10 -28.05 6.27
CA ALA A 410 16.69 -28.47 6.24
C ALA A 410 16.32 -29.20 4.94
N VAL A 411 16.79 -28.70 3.78
CA VAL A 411 16.64 -29.36 2.48
C VAL A 411 17.28 -30.75 2.47
N HIS A 412 18.48 -30.88 3.04
CA HIS A 412 19.17 -32.15 3.12
C HIS A 412 18.41 -33.16 3.99
N GLN A 413 17.91 -32.73 5.15
CA GLN A 413 17.08 -33.57 6.03
C GLN A 413 15.79 -34.02 5.34
N TYR A 414 15.10 -33.09 4.65
CA TYR A 414 13.91 -33.40 3.87
C TYR A 414 14.16 -34.49 2.82
N LYS A 415 15.27 -34.37 2.06
CA LYS A 415 15.66 -35.37 1.05
C LYS A 415 15.96 -36.74 1.67
N ILE A 416 16.61 -36.80 2.83
CA ILE A 416 16.88 -38.07 3.52
C ILE A 416 15.59 -38.76 3.95
N VAL A 417 14.66 -38.01 4.55
CA VAL A 417 13.40 -38.58 5.07
C VAL A 417 12.57 -39.14 3.92
N ASN A 418 12.41 -38.39 2.83
CA ASN A 418 11.63 -38.86 1.69
C ASN A 418 12.31 -39.97 0.88
N ALA A 419 13.64 -40.00 0.84
CA ALA A 419 14.35 -41.14 0.25
C ALA A 419 14.11 -42.43 1.05
N ARG A 420 13.95 -42.35 2.38
CA ARG A 420 13.63 -43.51 3.23
C ARG A 420 12.19 -43.97 3.06
N ASP A 421 11.24 -43.05 2.91
CA ASP A 421 9.82 -43.39 2.67
C ASP A 421 9.60 -44.10 1.33
N HIS A 422 10.36 -43.75 0.29
CA HIS A 422 10.33 -44.48 -0.99
C HIS A 422 10.92 -45.90 -0.89
N ILE A 423 11.88 -46.13 0.02
CA ILE A 423 12.47 -47.46 0.24
C ILE A 423 11.50 -48.36 1.02
N THR A 424 10.79 -47.82 2.02
CA THR A 424 9.80 -48.59 2.80
C THR A 424 8.52 -48.90 2.03
N THR A 425 8.05 -48.00 1.14
CA THR A 425 6.93 -48.32 0.24
C THR A 425 7.31 -49.37 -0.81
N ALA A 426 8.51 -49.28 -1.40
CA ALA A 426 9.00 -50.30 -2.33
C ALA A 426 9.22 -51.67 -1.68
N LEU A 427 9.59 -51.72 -0.39
CA LEU A 427 9.72 -52.98 0.37
C LEU A 427 8.39 -53.54 0.85
N GLY A 428 7.39 -52.69 1.11
CA GLY A 428 6.02 -53.11 1.46
C GLY A 428 5.27 -53.77 0.30
N ASP A 429 5.56 -53.37 -0.94
CA ASP A 429 5.01 -54.00 -2.15
C ASP A 429 5.77 -55.28 -2.56
N LEU A 430 6.89 -55.60 -1.89
CA LEU A 430 7.72 -56.79 -2.15
C LEU A 430 7.45 -57.96 -1.19
N PHE A 431 6.59 -57.78 -0.18
CA PHE A 431 6.14 -58.87 0.69
C PHE A 431 4.63 -58.75 0.99
N PRO A 432 3.78 -59.50 0.26
CA PRO A 432 2.36 -59.70 0.59
C PRO A 432 2.12 -60.40 1.92
#